data_AF-A0A9P6PQS2-F1
#
_entry.id   AF-A0A9P6PQS2-F1
#
_cell.length_a   1.000
_cell.length_b   1.000
_cell.length_c   1.000
_cell.angle_alpha   90.00
_cell.angle_beta   90.00
_cell.angle_gamma   90.00
#
_symmetry.space_group_name_H-M   'P 1'
#
loop_
_entity.id
_entity.type
_entity.pdbx_description
1 polymer ?
#
loop_
_entity_poly.entity_id
_entity_poly.type
_entity_poly.pdbx_seq_one_letter_code
_entity_poly.pdbx_strand_id
1 'polypeptide(L)'
;MYIQDALVSCTKLRRFWVEPDFFSTVSLNVDDVAQGDDWGCLGMKELYLKLCRGKLQPEGAATGNEKDTRAFAGSQRLYEQIGRLVDLEILALDYRRGMISQQIATIGGYAWDLTLSKGGLRNLSGLKKLRKLSLRADFYSKMSQADVEFIDAEWPQLEVVEFRNVYSKSSVASLRTQFHRIRALVRHNINLTFVQINAIVLTRDLLIGKRFLDSITDMR
;
A
#
# COMPACT_ATOMS: atom_id res chain seq x y z
N MET A 1 -0.88 12.27 19.41
CA MET A 1 -0.70 10.82 19.58
C MET A 1 0.05 10.33 18.36
N TYR A 2 1.24 9.77 18.54
CA TYR A 2 1.97 9.19 17.41
C TYR A 2 1.28 7.87 17.01
N ILE A 3 1.27 7.57 15.71
CA ILE A 3 0.66 6.33 15.20
C ILE A 3 1.24 5.11 15.93
N GLN A 4 2.55 5.12 16.15
CA GLN A 4 3.26 4.05 16.83
C GLN A 4 2.77 3.85 18.27
N ASP A 5 2.58 4.92 19.04
CA ASP A 5 2.05 4.82 20.41
C ASP A 5 0.71 4.10 20.43
N ALA A 6 -0.17 4.40 19.46
CA ALA A 6 -1.47 3.75 19.36
C ALA A 6 -1.35 2.26 19.00
N LEU A 7 -0.44 1.90 18.08
CA LEU A 7 -0.21 0.50 17.69
C LEU A 7 0.43 -0.33 18.82
N VAL A 8 1.27 0.29 19.64
CA VAL A 8 1.91 -0.34 20.79
C VAL A 8 0.92 -0.50 21.96
N SER A 9 0.21 0.57 22.33
CA SER A 9 -0.59 0.60 23.57
C SER A 9 -2.02 0.07 23.42
N CYS A 10 -2.64 0.18 22.25
CA CYS A 10 -4.05 -0.18 22.07
C CYS A 10 -4.23 -1.66 21.73
N THR A 11 -4.06 -2.55 22.71
CA THR A 11 -4.12 -4.02 22.53
C THR A 11 -5.44 -4.55 21.97
N LYS A 12 -6.54 -3.81 22.17
CA LYS A 12 -7.88 -4.15 21.65
C LYS A 12 -8.20 -3.51 20.29
N LEU A 13 -7.27 -2.79 19.68
CA LEU A 13 -7.48 -2.10 18.41
C LEU A 13 -7.74 -3.12 17.29
N ARG A 14 -8.93 -3.04 16.69
CA ARG A 14 -9.35 -3.96 15.60
C ARG A 14 -9.19 -3.34 14.21
N ARG A 15 -9.28 -2.02 14.11
CA ARG A 15 -9.15 -1.30 12.85
C ARG A 15 -8.31 -0.07 13.08
N PHE A 16 -7.34 0.14 12.22
CA PHE A 16 -6.57 1.38 12.18
C PHE A 16 -6.61 1.94 10.78
N TRP A 17 -7.17 3.15 10.65
CA TRP A 17 -7.34 3.81 9.37
C TRP A 17 -6.85 5.25 9.44
N VAL A 18 -5.89 5.58 8.57
CA VAL A 18 -5.48 6.96 8.32
C VAL A 18 -6.05 7.38 6.98
N GLU A 19 -6.94 8.35 6.99
CA GLU A 19 -7.58 8.79 5.75
C GLU A 19 -6.53 9.27 4.73
N PRO A 20 -6.60 8.79 3.47
CA PRO A 20 -5.69 9.20 2.42
C PRO A 20 -6.06 10.59 1.91
N ASP A 21 -5.88 11.61 2.74
CA ASP A 21 -5.85 12.98 2.25
C ASP A 21 -4.44 13.26 1.71
N PHE A 22 -4.37 13.91 0.54
CA PHE A 22 -3.14 14.47 -0.02
C PHE A 22 -2.43 15.36 0.99
N PHE A 23 -3.21 16.05 1.83
CA PHE A 23 -2.70 16.96 2.87
C PHE A 23 -2.50 16.30 4.22
N SER A 24 -3.00 15.08 4.43
CA SER A 24 -2.77 14.37 5.70
C SER A 24 -1.27 14.23 5.94
N THR A 25 -0.83 14.89 7.01
CA THR A 25 0.53 14.84 7.54
C THR A 25 0.76 13.59 8.39
N VAL A 26 -0.32 12.89 8.74
CA VAL A 26 -0.29 11.68 9.54
C VAL A 26 0.29 10.55 8.68
N SER A 27 1.50 10.15 9.01
CA SER A 27 2.21 9.06 8.36
C SER A 27 3.08 8.34 9.38
N LEU A 28 3.26 7.04 9.19
CA LEU A 28 4.15 6.23 9.99
C LEU A 28 5.55 6.34 9.40
N ASN A 29 6.47 6.87 10.19
CA ASN A 29 7.87 6.90 9.82
C ASN A 29 8.48 5.52 10.02
N VAL A 30 9.00 4.94 8.96
CA VAL A 30 9.60 3.59 8.98
C VAL A 30 10.83 3.53 9.87
N ASP A 31 11.54 4.66 10.02
CA ASP A 31 12.70 4.75 10.92
C ASP A 31 12.28 4.63 12.41
N ASP A 32 11.11 5.15 12.77
CA ASP A 32 10.58 5.07 14.14
C ASP A 32 10.12 3.63 14.45
N VAL A 33 9.58 2.93 13.45
CA VAL A 33 9.22 1.49 13.56
C VAL A 33 10.45 0.62 13.79
N ALA A 34 11.59 0.98 13.18
CA ALA A 34 12.84 0.24 13.36
C ALA A 34 13.33 0.24 14.81
N GLN A 35 13.04 1.32 15.55
CA GLN A 35 13.60 1.59 16.88
C GLN A 35 12.61 1.40 18.01
N GLY A 36 11.31 1.38 17.73
CA GLY A 36 10.30 1.30 18.78
C GLY A 36 9.82 -0.11 19.10
N ASP A 37 8.89 -0.15 20.05
CA ASP A 37 8.35 -1.36 20.63
C ASP A 37 7.47 -2.16 19.65
N ASP A 38 7.25 -3.43 20.02
CA ASP A 38 6.31 -4.31 19.36
C ASP A 38 4.87 -3.79 19.42
N TRP A 39 4.11 -4.01 18.35
CA TRP A 39 2.69 -3.68 18.33
C TRP A 39 1.89 -4.60 19.27
N GLY A 40 1.13 -3.98 20.17
CA GLY A 40 0.26 -4.71 21.11
C GLY A 40 -1.08 -5.12 20.50
N CYS A 41 -1.47 -4.55 19.35
CA CYS A 41 -2.76 -4.74 18.69
C CYS A 41 -2.84 -6.02 17.84
N LEU A 42 -2.48 -7.18 18.39
CA LEU A 42 -2.39 -8.45 17.65
C LEU A 42 -3.72 -8.94 17.07
N GLY A 43 -4.85 -8.48 17.61
CA GLY A 43 -6.20 -8.78 17.13
C GLY A 43 -6.68 -7.90 15.97
N MET A 44 -5.80 -7.13 15.33
CA MET A 44 -6.16 -6.21 14.24
C MET A 44 -6.68 -6.95 13.01
N LYS A 45 -7.78 -6.45 12.45
CA LYS A 45 -8.44 -6.97 11.24
C LYS A 45 -8.22 -6.07 10.02
N GLU A 46 -8.12 -4.76 10.24
CA GLU A 46 -7.98 -3.79 9.14
C GLU A 46 -6.86 -2.81 9.45
N LEU A 47 -5.89 -2.72 8.55
CA LEU A 47 -4.73 -1.84 8.69
C LEU A 47 -4.53 -1.03 7.41
N TYR A 48 -4.69 0.29 7.55
CA TYR A 48 -4.31 1.25 6.52
C TYR A 48 -3.16 2.11 7.03
N LEU A 49 -2.01 2.03 6.37
CA LEU A 49 -0.83 2.83 6.70
C LEU A 49 -0.42 3.71 5.53
N LYS A 50 -0.19 4.99 5.85
CA LYS A 50 0.54 5.92 4.99
C LYS A 50 1.97 6.00 5.50
N LEU A 51 2.92 5.52 4.71
CA LEU A 51 4.33 5.42 5.09
C LEU A 51 5.10 6.67 4.68
N CYS A 52 6.09 7.04 5.48
CA CYS A 52 7.08 8.07 5.19
C CYS A 52 8.47 7.69 5.74
N ARG A 53 9.48 8.48 5.39
CA ARG A 53 10.84 8.41 5.89
C ARG A 53 11.11 9.72 6.61
N GLY A 54 11.94 9.64 7.64
CA GLY A 54 12.53 10.84 8.22
C GLY A 54 13.20 11.69 7.13
N LYS A 55 13.05 13.01 7.22
CA LYS A 55 13.66 14.00 6.29
C LYS A 55 15.19 14.05 6.36
N LEU A 56 15.82 13.25 7.22
CA LEU A 56 17.22 13.36 7.60
C LEU A 56 17.90 12.02 7.39
N GLN A 57 18.01 11.60 6.14
CA GLN A 57 19.17 10.82 5.78
C GLN A 57 20.23 11.77 5.22
N PRO A 58 21.49 11.66 5.68
CA PRO A 58 22.56 12.51 5.17
C PRO A 58 22.63 12.42 3.65
N GLU A 59 22.83 13.57 3.00
CA GLU A 59 23.02 13.68 1.56
C GLU A 59 24.05 12.64 1.09
N GLY A 60 23.59 11.63 0.35
CA GLY A 60 24.41 10.47 -0.06
C GLY A 60 23.72 9.10 0.06
N ALA A 61 22.66 8.99 0.87
CA ALA A 61 21.89 7.75 1.05
C ALA A 61 21.00 7.38 -0.17
N ALA A 62 20.77 8.31 -1.09
CA ALA A 62 19.87 8.16 -2.24
C ALA A 62 20.52 7.53 -3.48
N THR A 63 21.62 6.78 -3.35
CA THR A 63 22.36 6.27 -4.53
C THR A 63 21.80 4.96 -5.10
N GLY A 64 20.68 4.42 -4.58
CA GLY A 64 20.16 3.12 -5.03
C GLY A 64 21.10 1.95 -4.73
N ASN A 65 22.21 2.22 -4.03
CA ASN A 65 23.10 1.21 -3.50
C ASN A 65 22.46 0.63 -2.23
N GLU A 66 22.45 -0.69 -2.12
CA GLU A 66 21.95 -1.50 -0.99
C GLU A 66 22.59 -1.18 0.38
N LYS A 67 23.37 -0.11 0.49
CA LYS A 67 24.09 0.30 1.70
C LYS A 67 23.26 1.16 2.66
N ASP A 68 22.00 1.43 2.34
CA ASP A 68 21.12 2.14 3.26
C ASP A 68 20.47 1.17 4.27
N THR A 69 21.32 0.56 5.08
CA THR A 69 21.00 -0.54 6.00
C THR A 69 19.89 -0.20 6.99
N ARG A 70 19.78 1.07 7.41
CA ARG A 70 18.81 1.49 8.43
C ARG A 70 17.38 1.49 7.93
N ALA A 71 17.12 2.04 6.75
CA ALA A 71 15.75 2.05 6.26
C ALA A 71 15.32 0.69 5.73
N PHE A 72 16.26 -0.08 5.18
CA PHE A 72 15.98 -1.48 4.91
C PHE A 72 15.57 -2.21 6.20
N ALA A 73 16.32 -2.03 7.29
CA ALA A 73 15.96 -2.60 8.60
C ALA A 73 14.59 -2.11 9.09
N GLY A 74 14.27 -0.82 8.93
CA GLY A 74 12.95 -0.28 9.28
C GLY A 74 11.82 -0.88 8.45
N SER A 75 12.01 -1.03 7.13
CA SER A 75 11.03 -1.69 6.25
C SER A 75 10.85 -3.16 6.65
N GLN A 76 11.94 -3.89 6.88
CA GLN A 76 11.88 -5.28 7.34
C GLN A 76 11.11 -5.39 8.65
N ARG A 77 11.45 -4.54 9.63
CA ARG A 77 10.78 -4.49 10.92
C ARG A 77 9.31 -4.16 10.79
N LEU A 78 8.95 -3.20 9.92
CA LEU A 78 7.56 -2.89 9.62
C LEU A 78 6.81 -4.12 9.09
N TYR A 79 7.37 -4.84 8.12
CA TYR A 79 6.73 -6.03 7.57
C TYR A 79 6.66 -7.18 8.58
N GLU A 80 7.66 -7.34 9.45
CA GLU A 80 7.60 -8.29 10.57
C GLU A 80 6.44 -7.97 11.52
N GLN A 81 6.30 -6.69 11.92
CA GLN A 81 5.22 -6.26 12.80
C GLN A 81 3.84 -6.49 12.16
N ILE A 82 3.70 -6.16 10.87
CA ILE A 82 2.46 -6.45 10.12
C ILE A 82 2.22 -7.95 10.05
N GLY A 83 3.25 -8.75 9.76
CA GLY A 83 3.17 -10.21 9.66
C GLY A 83 2.68 -10.93 10.91
N ARG A 84 2.85 -10.31 12.09
CA ARG A 84 2.33 -10.80 13.38
C ARG A 84 0.83 -10.59 13.56
N LEU A 85 0.20 -9.75 12.73
CA LEU A 85 -1.24 -9.50 12.75
C LEU A 85 -1.98 -10.64 12.03
N VAL A 86 -1.94 -11.85 12.58
CA VAL A 86 -2.49 -13.06 11.95
C VAL A 86 -4.01 -13.01 11.72
N ASP A 87 -4.70 -12.09 12.39
CA ASP A 87 -6.13 -11.81 12.21
C ASP A 87 -6.43 -10.77 11.12
N LEU A 88 -5.40 -10.25 10.44
CA LEU A 88 -5.57 -9.18 9.46
C LEU A 88 -6.28 -9.68 8.20
N GLU A 89 -7.41 -9.04 7.89
CA GLU A 89 -8.27 -9.30 6.74
C GLU A 89 -8.04 -8.28 5.61
N ILE A 90 -7.70 -7.04 5.98
CA ILE A 90 -7.45 -5.94 5.03
C ILE A 90 -6.11 -5.27 5.34
N LEU A 91 -5.20 -5.32 4.37
CA LEU A 91 -3.94 -4.59 4.40
C LEU A 91 -3.93 -3.56 3.27
N ALA A 92 -3.65 -2.32 3.64
CA ALA A 92 -3.46 -1.24 2.69
C ALA A 92 -2.23 -0.41 3.03
N LEU A 93 -1.30 -0.35 2.09
CA LEU A 93 -0.05 0.41 2.22
C LEU A 93 0.03 1.48 1.13
N ASP A 94 0.16 2.73 1.59
CA ASP A 94 0.42 3.89 0.76
C ASP A 94 1.72 4.54 1.23
N TYR A 95 2.29 5.43 0.42
CA TYR A 95 3.42 6.25 0.85
C TYR A 95 3.23 7.69 0.37
N ARG A 96 3.74 8.63 1.17
CA ARG A 96 3.71 10.04 0.78
C ARG A 96 4.78 10.32 -0.27
N ARG A 97 4.37 10.68 -1.48
CA ARG A 97 5.26 11.36 -2.43
C ARG A 97 5.46 12.77 -1.89
N GLY A 98 6.64 13.10 -1.39
CA GLY A 98 6.93 14.45 -0.90
C GLY A 98 6.60 15.48 -2.00
N MET A 99 5.86 16.54 -1.67
CA MET A 99 5.55 17.63 -2.62
C MET A 99 6.79 18.47 -2.98
N ILE A 100 7.91 18.28 -2.28
CA ILE A 100 9.08 19.13 -2.41
C ILE A 100 9.99 18.55 -3.50
N SER A 101 9.82 19.13 -4.69
CA SER A 101 10.62 19.00 -5.92
C SER A 101 10.45 17.70 -6.72
N GLN A 102 10.05 17.89 -7.98
CA GLN A 102 10.14 16.91 -9.07
C GLN A 102 11.58 16.41 -9.33
N GLN A 103 12.59 16.97 -8.65
CA GLN A 103 14.01 16.63 -8.83
C GLN A 103 14.48 15.44 -7.97
N ILE A 104 13.71 14.99 -6.96
CA ILE A 104 14.03 13.76 -6.21
C ILE A 104 13.00 12.65 -6.52
N ALA A 105 12.75 12.43 -7.81
CA ALA A 105 11.99 11.27 -8.30
C ALA A 105 12.68 9.92 -7.98
N THR A 106 13.87 9.94 -7.39
CA THR A 106 14.63 8.78 -6.88
C THR A 106 14.22 8.33 -5.47
N ILE A 107 13.33 9.02 -4.75
CA ILE A 107 12.76 8.55 -3.46
C ILE A 107 11.68 7.48 -3.73
N GLY A 108 12.03 6.44 -4.46
CA GLY A 108 11.19 5.27 -4.76
C GLY A 108 11.40 4.12 -3.78
N GLY A 109 11.86 4.37 -2.55
CA GLY A 109 12.45 3.34 -1.67
C GLY A 109 11.50 2.25 -1.12
N TYR A 110 10.28 2.57 -0.71
CA TYR A 110 9.43 1.59 0.03
C TYR A 110 8.91 0.45 -0.83
N ALA A 111 8.74 0.68 -2.12
CA ALA A 111 8.14 -0.30 -3.03
C ALA A 111 9.04 -1.52 -3.25
N TRP A 112 10.36 -1.35 -3.13
CA TRP A 112 11.32 -2.40 -3.43
C TRP A 112 11.36 -3.48 -2.36
N ASP A 113 11.14 -3.08 -1.10
CA ASP A 113 11.33 -3.98 0.04
C ASP A 113 10.18 -4.98 0.18
N LEU A 114 9.00 -4.68 -0.38
CA LEU A 114 7.85 -5.59 -0.44
C LEU A 114 7.95 -6.56 -1.63
N THR A 115 9.06 -7.30 -1.71
CA THR A 115 9.28 -8.39 -2.66
C THR A 115 9.90 -9.59 -1.94
N LEU A 116 9.93 -10.76 -2.57
CA LEU A 116 10.63 -11.95 -2.08
C LEU A 116 12.14 -11.71 -2.04
N SER A 117 12.70 -11.07 -3.08
CA SER A 117 14.14 -10.78 -3.16
C SER A 117 14.64 -9.88 -2.04
N LYS A 118 13.74 -9.07 -1.47
CA LYS A 118 14.01 -8.18 -0.34
C LYS A 118 13.38 -8.65 0.96
N GLY A 119 12.79 -9.85 1.00
CA GLY A 119 12.27 -10.47 2.22
C GLY A 119 10.91 -9.96 2.71
N GLY A 120 10.43 -8.79 2.28
CA GLY A 120 9.19 -8.21 2.80
C GLY A 120 7.97 -9.11 2.60
N LEU A 121 7.83 -9.78 1.45
CA LEU A 121 6.74 -10.74 1.25
C LEU A 121 6.83 -11.96 2.19
N ARG A 122 8.05 -12.44 2.50
CA ARG A 122 8.24 -13.56 3.43
C ARG A 122 7.79 -13.19 4.84
N ASN A 123 8.03 -11.96 5.26
CA ASN A 123 7.60 -11.46 6.56
C ASN A 123 6.07 -11.38 6.67
N LEU A 124 5.35 -11.26 5.55
CA LEU A 124 3.88 -11.22 5.49
C LEU A 124 3.24 -12.60 5.21
N SER A 125 4.02 -13.68 5.15
CA SER A 125 3.51 -15.03 4.83
C SER A 125 2.47 -15.56 5.84
N GLY A 126 2.52 -15.08 7.08
CA GLY A 126 1.61 -15.46 8.16
C GLY A 126 0.18 -14.91 8.03
N LEU A 127 -0.08 -13.98 7.10
CA LEU A 127 -1.39 -13.32 6.93
C LEU A 127 -2.43 -14.20 6.21
N LYS A 128 -2.71 -15.39 6.75
CA LYS A 128 -3.56 -16.41 6.11
C LYS A 128 -5.04 -16.02 5.98
N LYS A 129 -5.48 -15.00 6.72
CA LYS A 129 -6.85 -14.44 6.65
C LYS A 129 -6.94 -13.21 5.75
N LEU A 130 -5.86 -12.83 5.06
CA LEU A 130 -5.86 -11.65 4.22
C LEU A 130 -6.82 -11.85 3.04
N ARG A 131 -7.83 -10.98 2.96
CA ARG A 131 -8.86 -10.97 1.91
C ARG A 131 -8.69 -9.81 0.95
N LYS A 132 -8.12 -8.69 1.42
CA LYS A 132 -7.85 -7.52 0.59
C LYS A 132 -6.44 -7.00 0.77
N LEU A 133 -5.75 -6.86 -0.36
CA LEU A 133 -4.45 -6.21 -0.46
C LEU A 133 -4.57 -4.96 -1.33
N SER A 134 -4.25 -3.80 -0.77
CA SER A 134 -4.34 -2.51 -1.46
C SER A 134 -2.99 -1.81 -1.42
N LEU A 135 -2.29 -1.78 -2.56
CA LEU A 135 -0.97 -1.16 -2.67
C LEU A 135 -0.99 -0.09 -3.75
N ARG A 136 -0.08 0.88 -3.67
CA ARG A 136 0.17 1.76 -4.82
C ARG A 136 0.71 0.96 -6.00
N ALA A 137 0.44 1.45 -7.21
CA ALA A 137 0.97 0.91 -8.47
C ALA A 137 2.49 0.67 -8.45
N ASP A 138 3.23 1.55 -7.77
CA ASP A 138 4.68 1.49 -7.69
C ASP A 138 5.20 0.21 -7.02
N PHE A 139 4.46 -0.36 -6.05
CA PHE A 139 4.78 -1.66 -5.44
C PHE A 139 4.73 -2.80 -6.46
N TYR A 140 3.61 -2.90 -7.18
CA TYR A 140 3.42 -3.97 -8.15
C TYR A 140 4.41 -3.90 -9.31
N SER A 141 4.80 -2.70 -9.74
CA SER A 141 5.78 -2.50 -10.80
C SER A 141 7.14 -3.19 -10.55
N LYS A 142 7.43 -3.53 -9.29
CA LYS A 142 8.66 -4.20 -8.84
C LYS A 142 8.49 -5.69 -8.59
N MET A 143 7.25 -6.20 -8.55
CA MET A 143 7.00 -7.62 -8.36
C MET A 143 7.37 -8.41 -9.61
N SER A 144 8.19 -9.43 -9.40
CA SER A 144 8.49 -10.49 -10.34
C SER A 144 7.35 -11.51 -10.43
N GLN A 145 7.47 -12.45 -11.36
CA GLN A 145 6.53 -13.56 -11.47
C GLN A 145 6.50 -14.41 -10.19
N ALA A 146 7.66 -14.68 -9.58
CA ALA A 146 7.76 -15.47 -8.36
C ALA A 146 7.07 -14.79 -7.16
N ASP A 147 7.08 -13.46 -7.10
CA ASP A 147 6.36 -12.70 -6.08
C ASP A 147 4.85 -12.93 -6.19
N VAL A 148 4.32 -12.95 -7.41
CA VAL A 148 2.89 -13.19 -7.65
C VAL A 148 2.50 -14.63 -7.32
N GLU A 149 3.32 -15.60 -7.72
CA GLU A 149 3.09 -17.02 -7.39
C GLU A 149 3.12 -17.26 -5.88
N PHE A 150 4.02 -16.59 -5.17
CA PHE A 150 4.07 -16.62 -3.71
C PHE A 150 2.81 -16.01 -3.08
N ILE A 151 2.32 -14.87 -3.59
CA ILE A 151 1.08 -14.25 -3.12
C ILE A 151 -0.11 -15.20 -3.27
N ASP A 152 -0.23 -15.87 -4.42
CA ASP A 152 -1.30 -16.84 -4.70
C ASP A 152 -1.21 -18.07 -3.77
N ALA A 153 0.00 -18.58 -3.53
CA ALA A 153 0.21 -19.73 -2.66
C ALA A 153 0.01 -19.42 -1.17
N GLU A 154 0.48 -18.26 -0.72
CA GLU A 154 0.52 -17.93 0.72
C GLU A 154 -0.77 -17.32 1.24
N TRP A 155 -1.57 -16.66 0.40
CA TRP A 155 -2.80 -15.97 0.78
C TRP A 155 -4.02 -16.54 0.04
N PRO A 156 -4.44 -17.78 0.37
CA PRO A 156 -5.51 -18.47 -0.36
C PRO A 156 -6.90 -17.84 -0.18
N GLN A 157 -7.07 -16.93 0.78
CA GLN A 157 -8.32 -16.18 1.01
C GLN A 157 -8.32 -14.81 0.34
N LEU A 158 -7.27 -14.44 -0.38
CA LEU A 158 -7.18 -13.14 -1.03
C LEU A 158 -8.26 -13.05 -2.11
N GLU A 159 -9.14 -12.07 -2.00
CA GLU A 159 -10.28 -11.84 -2.90
C GLU A 159 -10.11 -10.57 -3.73
N VAL A 160 -9.39 -9.57 -3.19
CA VAL A 160 -9.26 -8.26 -3.82
C VAL A 160 -7.81 -7.79 -3.80
N VAL A 161 -7.29 -7.50 -4.98
CA VAL A 161 -6.03 -6.78 -5.18
C VAL A 161 -6.34 -5.42 -5.78
N GLU A 162 -6.10 -4.37 -5.01
CA GLU A 162 -6.37 -2.99 -5.37
C GLU A 162 -5.07 -2.24 -5.69
N PHE A 163 -5.12 -1.46 -6.77
CA PHE A 163 -4.02 -0.66 -7.27
C PHE A 163 -4.35 0.81 -7.09
N ARG A 164 -3.64 1.48 -6.20
CA ARG A 164 -3.83 2.91 -5.94
C ARG A 164 -2.92 3.76 -6.81
N ASN A 165 -3.37 4.97 -7.12
CA ASN A 165 -2.53 6.06 -7.63
C ASN A 165 -1.80 5.76 -8.95
N VAL A 166 -2.57 5.39 -9.98
CA VAL A 166 -2.06 5.17 -11.35
C VAL A 166 -2.02 6.51 -12.11
N TYR A 167 -0.86 7.20 -12.08
CA TYR A 167 -0.75 8.57 -12.59
C TYR A 167 -0.40 8.72 -14.08
N SER A 168 -0.12 7.63 -14.82
CA SER A 168 0.27 7.77 -16.23
C SER A 168 -0.23 6.64 -17.12
N LYS A 169 -0.50 6.95 -18.40
CA LYS A 169 -0.91 5.96 -19.42
C LYS A 169 0.16 4.88 -19.64
N SER A 170 1.44 5.19 -19.50
CA SER A 170 2.53 4.21 -19.57
C SER A 170 2.55 3.28 -18.35
N SER A 171 2.26 3.81 -17.16
CA SER A 171 2.03 2.99 -15.95
C SER A 171 0.83 2.05 -16.14
N VAL A 172 -0.25 2.50 -16.79
CA VAL A 172 -1.41 1.65 -17.09
C VAL A 172 -1.02 0.49 -18.01
N ALA A 173 -0.20 0.71 -19.04
CA ALA A 173 0.22 -0.35 -19.97
C ALA A 173 1.13 -1.40 -19.30
N SER A 174 2.13 -0.95 -18.53
CA SER A 174 3.02 -1.83 -17.76
C SER A 174 2.26 -2.63 -16.70
N LEU A 175 1.35 -1.96 -15.99
CA LEU A 175 0.41 -2.63 -15.10
C LEU A 175 -0.40 -3.66 -15.89
N ARG A 176 -0.98 -3.32 -17.04
CA ARG A 176 -1.80 -4.26 -17.85
C ARG A 176 -1.07 -5.56 -18.16
N THR A 177 0.22 -5.48 -18.48
CA THR A 177 1.06 -6.67 -18.71
C THR A 177 1.24 -7.49 -17.42
N GLN A 178 1.47 -6.85 -16.27
CA GLN A 178 1.51 -7.54 -14.98
C GLN A 178 0.12 -8.07 -14.57
N PHE A 179 -0.96 -7.38 -14.92
CA PHE A 179 -2.35 -7.79 -14.71
C PHE A 179 -2.68 -9.06 -15.45
N HIS A 180 -2.22 -9.21 -16.70
CA HIS A 180 -2.39 -10.47 -17.41
C HIS A 180 -1.64 -11.62 -16.74
N ARG A 181 -0.47 -11.35 -16.13
CA ARG A 181 0.27 -12.37 -15.38
C ARG A 181 -0.43 -12.76 -14.08
N ILE A 182 -0.87 -11.77 -13.29
CA ILE A 182 -1.63 -12.00 -12.04
C ILE A 182 -2.94 -12.73 -12.34
N ARG A 183 -3.70 -12.29 -13.35
CA ARG A 183 -4.97 -12.90 -13.73
C ARG A 183 -4.80 -14.31 -14.34
N ALA A 184 -3.68 -14.61 -14.98
CA ALA A 184 -3.40 -15.94 -15.53
C ALA A 184 -2.99 -16.95 -14.44
N LEU A 185 -2.39 -16.49 -13.34
CA LEU A 185 -2.00 -17.32 -12.20
C LEU A 185 -3.17 -17.60 -11.27
N VAL A 186 -4.00 -16.59 -11.01
CA VAL A 186 -5.12 -16.71 -10.08
C VAL A 186 -6.25 -17.50 -10.75
N ARG A 187 -6.22 -18.82 -10.59
CA ARG A 187 -7.27 -19.75 -11.05
C ARG A 187 -8.57 -19.63 -10.25
N HIS A 188 -8.62 -18.79 -9.22
CA HIS A 188 -9.75 -18.65 -8.30
C HIS A 188 -10.18 -17.18 -8.13
N ASN A 189 -11.34 -16.80 -8.67
CA ASN A 189 -12.27 -15.74 -8.22
C ASN A 189 -11.76 -14.40 -7.61
N ILE A 190 -10.52 -13.95 -7.83
CA ILE A 190 -10.06 -12.64 -7.35
C ILE A 190 -10.68 -11.53 -8.20
N ASN A 191 -11.41 -10.65 -7.52
CA ASN A 191 -11.94 -9.41 -8.08
C ASN A 191 -10.82 -8.36 -8.12
N LEU A 192 -10.27 -8.17 -9.32
CA LEU A 192 -9.29 -7.13 -9.59
C LEU A 192 -10.00 -5.78 -9.78
N THR A 193 -9.76 -4.83 -8.87
CA THR A 193 -10.38 -3.50 -8.92
C THR A 193 -9.33 -2.43 -9.12
N PHE A 194 -9.48 -1.65 -10.19
CA PHE A 194 -8.70 -0.43 -10.41
C PHE A 194 -9.42 0.73 -9.75
N VAL A 195 -8.83 1.29 -8.70
CA VAL A 195 -9.34 2.52 -8.09
C VAL A 195 -8.49 3.67 -8.58
N GLN A 196 -8.95 4.32 -9.66
CA GLN A 196 -8.31 5.53 -10.16
C GLN A 196 -8.72 6.71 -9.25
N ILE A 197 -7.96 6.92 -8.17
CA ILE A 197 -8.06 8.15 -7.36
C ILE A 197 -7.31 9.25 -8.11
N ASN A 198 -7.89 9.72 -9.21
CA ASN A 198 -7.52 11.05 -9.70
C ASN A 198 -8.07 12.06 -8.71
N ALA A 199 -7.28 13.09 -8.40
CA ALA A 199 -7.76 14.34 -7.80
C ALA A 199 -8.74 15.04 -8.76
N ILE A 200 -9.92 14.45 -8.93
CA ILE A 200 -11.11 15.08 -9.49
C ILE A 200 -12.09 15.16 -8.32
N VAL A 201 -11.75 16.03 -7.37
CA VAL A 201 -12.69 16.63 -6.41
C VAL A 201 -13.27 17.92 -7.02
N LEU A 202 -13.20 18.11 -8.35
CA LEU A 202 -13.75 19.30 -9.02
C LEU A 202 -14.75 19.03 -10.16
N THR A 203 -15.19 17.79 -10.42
CA THR A 203 -16.30 17.58 -11.38
C THR A 203 -17.28 16.46 -11.04
N ARG A 204 -17.17 15.80 -9.87
CA ARG A 204 -18.12 14.74 -9.51
C ARG A 204 -19.52 15.26 -9.11
N ASP A 205 -19.63 16.54 -8.75
CA ASP A 205 -20.93 17.19 -8.50
C ASP A 205 -21.60 17.74 -9.78
N LEU A 206 -20.90 17.77 -10.92
CA LEU A 206 -21.47 18.23 -12.20
C LEU A 206 -21.93 17.08 -13.13
N LEU A 207 -21.47 15.86 -12.89
CA LEU A 207 -21.81 14.69 -13.74
C LEU A 207 -22.86 13.76 -13.14
N ILE A 208 -23.14 13.87 -11.83
CA ILE A 208 -24.26 13.18 -11.18
C ILE A 208 -25.56 14.00 -11.33
N GLY A 209 -25.47 15.34 -11.42
CA GLY A 209 -26.62 16.20 -11.70
C GLY A 209 -27.16 16.10 -13.14
N LYS A 210 -26.31 15.80 -14.13
CA LYS A 210 -26.74 15.77 -15.53
C LYS A 210 -27.51 14.50 -15.91
N ARG A 211 -27.10 13.33 -15.42
CA ARG A 211 -27.82 12.07 -15.66
C ARG A 211 -29.13 11.94 -14.88
N PHE A 212 -29.30 12.70 -13.80
CA PHE A 212 -30.58 12.73 -13.07
C PHE A 212 -31.60 13.68 -13.74
N LEU A 213 -31.16 14.79 -14.34
CA LEU A 213 -32.04 15.69 -15.08
C LEU A 213 -32.48 15.11 -16.43
N ASP A 214 -31.60 14.41 -17.15
CA ASP A 214 -31.97 13.75 -18.41
C ASP A 214 -33.02 12.63 -18.20
N SER A 215 -33.07 12.05 -17.00
CA SER A 215 -34.08 11.05 -16.60
C SER A 215 -35.45 11.62 -16.23
N ILE A 216 -35.57 12.94 -16.01
CA ILE A 216 -36.84 13.59 -15.66
C ILE A 216 -37.53 14.16 -16.92
N THR A 217 -36.78 14.47 -17.97
CA THR A 217 -37.33 14.96 -19.25
C THR A 217 -37.92 13.89 -20.16
N ASP A 218 -37.62 12.61 -19.95
CA ASP A 218 -38.21 11.49 -20.72
C ASP A 218 -39.49 10.91 -20.09
N MET A 219 -40.06 11.57 -19.07
CA MET A 219 -41.34 11.20 -18.46
C MET A 219 -42.35 12.37 -18.46
N ARG A 220 -42.38 13.18 -19.52
CA ARG A 220 -43.48 14.11 -19.81
C ARG A 220 -43.84 14.11 -21.29
#